data_AF-A0AAV4DUS7-F1
#
_entry.id   AF-A0AAV4DUS7-F1
#
_cell.length_a   1.000
_cell.length_b   1.000
_cell.length_c   1.000
_cell.angle_alpha   90.00
_cell.angle_beta   90.00
_cell.angle_gamma   90.00
#
_symmetry.space_group_name_H-M   'P 1'
#
loop_
_entity.id
_entity.type
_entity.pdbx_description
1 polymer ?
#
loop_
_entity_poly.entity_id
_entity_poly.type
_entity_poly.pdbx_seq_one_letter_code
_entity_poly.pdbx_strand_id
1 'polypeptide(L)'
;MSHYCRKDSERLYLGASLKLATMYRLYCETRHKEQAVTIASSTVYCELFRTEFNLGFHNPSKDRCDFCVSFENLSLDEKNKQKHLYDDHHRNKARVQEKKIKDKEESRTNKKKLSVCFDLQEVFMTPHSNASVLYYKRKLNTFNLSLYDLGSGQAVCNVWHEGHSKNENDSVHATIERVSKHLDIYTTPHWAGVISAAKRTKSHYIVKELDEHCFFDFKQVAGHLKNFDLDVDRQKVQWLNIKSMKITKESPNIVHILYDYDARYHQLNLAQRIRKVQHSVDFHEIKLDVLNFGKGPGIDKDKYDDL
;
A
#
# COMPACT_ATOMS: atom_id res chain seq x y z
N MET A 1 22.46 -1.49 -1.15
CA MET A 1 22.89 -1.78 0.24
C MET A 1 21.68 -2.23 1.06
N SER A 2 21.71 -3.43 1.63
CA SER A 2 20.65 -4.11 2.39
C SER A 2 20.37 -3.44 3.77
N HIS A 3 19.21 -3.72 4.35
CA HIS A 3 18.56 -3.18 5.58
C HIS A 3 18.10 -4.39 6.42
N TYR A 4 18.22 -5.59 5.83
CA TYR A 4 18.25 -6.90 6.48
C TYR A 4 19.63 -7.59 6.38
N CYS A 5 20.66 -6.96 5.82
CA CYS A 5 22.00 -7.26 6.33
C CYS A 5 22.12 -6.41 7.59
N ARG A 6 22.07 -7.08 8.75
CA ARG A 6 22.39 -6.45 10.01
C ARG A 6 23.72 -5.71 9.86
N LYS A 7 23.84 -4.57 10.54
CA LYS A 7 25.04 -3.74 10.62
C LYS A 7 26.28 -4.51 11.13
N ASP A 8 26.08 -5.74 11.58
CA ASP A 8 27.00 -6.57 12.36
C ASP A 8 27.64 -7.72 11.56
N SER A 9 27.53 -7.75 10.22
CA SER A 9 28.17 -8.80 9.43
C SER A 9 29.00 -8.21 8.29
N GLU A 10 30.31 -8.46 8.34
CA GLU A 10 31.26 -8.21 7.26
C GLU A 10 31.17 -9.26 6.13
N ARG A 11 30.19 -10.18 6.21
CA ARG A 11 30.05 -11.29 5.27
C ARG A 11 29.65 -10.80 3.89
N LEU A 12 30.44 -11.17 2.89
CA LEU A 12 30.19 -10.87 1.49
C LEU A 12 29.35 -11.99 0.85
N TYR A 13 28.43 -11.63 -0.03
CA TYR A 13 27.54 -12.61 -0.65
C TYR A 13 27.67 -12.62 -2.18
N LEU A 14 27.80 -13.83 -2.73
CA LEU A 14 27.81 -14.09 -4.16
C LEU A 14 26.37 -14.38 -4.65
N GLY A 15 26.13 -14.12 -5.94
CA GLY A 15 24.82 -14.30 -6.56
C GLY A 15 24.26 -15.72 -6.40
N ALA A 16 22.95 -15.83 -6.21
CA ALA A 16 22.26 -17.09 -5.91
C ALA A 16 22.36 -18.17 -7.01
N SER A 17 22.78 -17.79 -8.22
CA SER A 17 23.02 -18.71 -9.34
C SER A 17 24.36 -19.46 -9.23
N LEU A 18 25.30 -18.95 -8.43
CA LEU A 18 26.59 -19.57 -8.17
C LEU A 18 26.47 -20.57 -7.01
N LYS A 19 27.07 -21.75 -7.18
CA LYS A 19 27.19 -22.77 -6.12
C LYS A 19 28.66 -22.99 -5.79
N LEU A 20 28.95 -23.30 -4.53
CA LEU A 20 30.32 -23.56 -4.06
C LEU A 20 31.02 -24.66 -4.90
N ALA A 21 30.28 -25.70 -5.27
CA ALA A 21 30.77 -26.77 -6.14
C ALA A 21 31.17 -26.26 -7.54
N THR A 22 30.37 -25.35 -8.13
CA THR A 22 30.69 -24.73 -9.42
C THR A 22 31.93 -23.87 -9.33
N MET A 23 32.09 -23.11 -8.24
CA MET A 23 33.26 -22.25 -8.02
C MET A 23 34.53 -23.07 -7.81
N TYR A 24 34.46 -24.15 -7.02
CA TYR A 24 35.59 -25.06 -6.84
C TYR A 24 36.00 -25.72 -8.15
N ARG A 25 35.04 -26.14 -8.98
CA ARG A 25 35.32 -26.68 -10.30
C ARG A 25 36.06 -25.67 -11.19
N LEU A 26 35.58 -24.43 -11.27
CA LEU A 26 36.23 -23.37 -12.04
C LEU A 26 37.63 -23.03 -11.51
N TYR A 27 37.83 -23.06 -10.19
CA TYR A 27 39.14 -22.93 -9.57
C TYR A 27 40.10 -24.04 -10.03
N CYS A 28 39.67 -25.31 -9.98
CA CYS A 28 40.48 -26.44 -10.46
C CYS A 28 40.80 -26.30 -11.95
N GLU A 29 39.81 -25.99 -12.79
CA GLU A 29 40.00 -25.77 -14.23
C GLU A 29 41.02 -24.67 -14.53
N THR A 30 40.98 -23.56 -13.77
CA THR A 30 41.91 -22.43 -13.93
C THR A 30 43.32 -22.83 -13.51
N ARG A 31 43.46 -23.53 -12.37
CA ARG A 31 44.78 -23.98 -11.86
C ARG A 31 45.41 -25.06 -12.72
N HIS A 32 44.61 -25.92 -13.35
CA HIS A 32 45.09 -26.87 -14.36
C HIS A 32 45.59 -26.16 -15.63
N LYS A 33 44.91 -25.11 -16.10
CA LYS A 33 45.38 -24.29 -17.23
C LYS A 33 46.69 -23.55 -16.93
N GLU A 34 46.87 -23.13 -15.69
CA GLU A 34 48.09 -22.45 -15.20
C GLU A 34 49.24 -23.41 -14.86
N GLN A 35 49.09 -24.73 -15.09
CA GLN A 35 50.09 -25.77 -14.74
C GLN A 35 50.53 -25.73 -13.26
N ALA A 36 49.60 -25.42 -12.35
CA ALA A 36 49.91 -25.39 -10.92
C ALA A 36 50.23 -26.80 -10.38
N VAL A 37 51.33 -26.91 -9.63
CA VAL A 37 51.84 -28.18 -9.07
C VAL A 37 50.98 -28.72 -7.92
N THR A 38 50.26 -27.84 -7.24
CA THR A 38 49.42 -28.18 -6.07
C THR A 38 48.07 -27.50 -6.15
N ILE A 39 47.00 -28.29 -6.07
CA ILE A 39 45.61 -27.80 -6.07
C ILE A 39 45.02 -28.08 -4.69
N ALA A 40 44.43 -27.05 -4.08
CA ALA A 40 43.79 -27.21 -2.77
C ALA A 40 42.62 -28.20 -2.85
N SER A 41 42.48 -29.04 -1.81
CA SER A 41 41.33 -29.95 -1.71
C SER A 41 40.03 -29.16 -1.53
N SER A 42 38.91 -29.78 -1.88
CA SER A 42 37.58 -29.13 -1.77
C SER A 42 37.31 -28.66 -0.34
N THR A 43 37.75 -29.43 0.66
CA THR A 43 37.61 -29.08 2.08
C THR A 43 38.35 -27.79 2.42
N VAL A 44 39.63 -27.69 2.05
CA VAL A 44 40.46 -26.50 2.31
C VAL A 44 39.90 -25.29 1.57
N TYR A 45 39.48 -25.47 0.32
CA TYR A 45 38.83 -24.40 -0.45
C TYR A 45 37.53 -23.90 0.21
N CYS A 46 36.67 -24.83 0.67
CA CYS A 46 35.41 -24.50 1.34
C CYS A 46 35.64 -23.80 2.69
N GLU A 47 36.68 -24.21 3.42
CA GLU A 47 37.07 -23.61 4.69
C GLU A 47 37.54 -22.17 4.46
N LEU A 48 38.55 -21.96 3.60
CA LEU A 48 39.05 -20.64 3.23
C LEU A 48 37.94 -19.72 2.70
N PHE A 49 37.03 -20.24 1.89
CA PHE A 49 35.87 -19.49 1.37
C PHE A 49 34.96 -18.96 2.48
N ARG A 50 34.79 -19.72 3.57
CA ARG A 50 33.86 -19.39 4.66
C ARG A 50 34.53 -18.60 5.77
N THR A 51 35.78 -18.88 6.10
CA THR A 51 36.48 -18.32 7.26
C THR A 51 37.31 -17.10 6.88
N GLU A 52 38.23 -17.25 5.91
CA GLU A 52 39.17 -16.19 5.52
C GLU A 52 38.52 -15.15 4.61
N PHE A 53 37.80 -15.60 3.58
CA PHE A 53 37.11 -14.68 2.66
C PHE A 53 35.74 -14.24 3.16
N ASN A 54 35.20 -14.91 4.18
CA ASN A 54 33.88 -14.66 4.75
C ASN A 54 32.80 -14.52 3.65
N LEU A 55 32.78 -15.46 2.70
CA LEU A 55 31.85 -15.45 1.58
C LEU A 55 30.65 -16.37 1.85
N GLY A 56 29.49 -16.03 1.28
CA GLY A 56 28.26 -16.82 1.35
C GLY A 56 27.47 -16.76 0.04
N PHE A 57 26.55 -17.69 -0.14
CA PHE A 57 25.58 -17.65 -1.24
C PHE A 57 24.25 -17.19 -0.67
N HIS A 58 23.92 -15.93 -0.88
CA HIS A 58 22.62 -15.38 -0.50
C HIS A 58 22.37 -14.13 -1.33
N ASN A 59 21.19 -14.01 -1.89
CA ASN A 59 20.74 -12.72 -2.39
C ASN A 59 19.90 -12.12 -1.26
N PRO A 60 20.34 -11.04 -0.58
CA PRO A 60 19.51 -10.39 0.42
C PRO A 60 18.20 -10.01 -0.24
N SER A 61 17.11 -10.66 0.16
CA SER A 61 15.78 -10.40 -0.36
C SER A 61 15.32 -9.09 0.23
N LYS A 62 15.64 -8.04 -0.49
CA LYS A 62 15.37 -6.68 -0.12
C LYS A 62 14.37 -6.16 -1.13
N ASP A 63 13.29 -5.57 -0.63
CA ASP A 63 12.40 -4.79 -1.49
C ASP A 63 13.25 -3.71 -2.14
N ARG A 64 13.42 -3.88 -3.45
CA ARG A 64 14.11 -2.90 -4.27
C ARG A 64 13.08 -1.83 -4.59
N CYS A 65 13.47 -0.57 -4.47
CA CYS A 65 12.58 0.51 -4.87
C CYS A 65 12.35 0.39 -6.38
N ASP A 66 11.10 0.25 -6.81
CA ASP A 66 10.72 0.09 -8.22
C ASP A 66 11.31 1.21 -9.09
N PHE A 67 11.34 2.44 -8.56
CA PHE A 67 11.98 3.57 -9.23
C PHE A 67 13.49 3.37 -9.44
N CYS A 68 14.22 2.93 -8.42
CA CYS A 68 15.66 2.66 -8.55
C CYS A 68 15.93 1.51 -9.51
N VAL A 69 15.15 0.42 -9.43
CA VAL A 69 15.28 -0.74 -10.34
C VAL A 69 15.02 -0.31 -11.78
N SER A 70 13.96 0.47 -12.00
CA SER A 70 13.61 0.99 -13.31
C SER A 70 14.77 1.83 -13.86
N PHE A 71 15.35 2.74 -13.06
CA PHE A 71 16.49 3.56 -13.46
C PHE A 71 17.76 2.73 -13.74
N GLU A 72 18.06 1.71 -12.94
CA GLU A 72 19.20 0.80 -13.15
C GLU A 72 19.11 0.06 -14.50
N ASN A 73 17.89 -0.24 -14.96
CA ASN A 73 17.63 -0.94 -16.21
C ASN A 73 17.56 -0.03 -17.45
N LEU A 74 17.64 1.30 -17.31
CA LEU A 74 17.64 2.24 -18.43
C LEU A 74 18.97 2.21 -19.22
N SER A 75 18.90 2.61 -20.50
CA SER A 75 20.09 2.84 -21.33
C SER A 75 20.94 4.00 -20.79
N LEU A 76 22.21 4.09 -21.22
CA LEU A 76 23.13 5.12 -20.72
C LEU A 76 22.63 6.55 -21.01
N ASP A 77 22.03 6.76 -22.19
CA ASP A 77 21.46 8.04 -22.59
C ASP A 77 20.24 8.43 -21.75
N GLU A 78 19.38 7.47 -21.44
CA GLU A 78 18.20 7.69 -20.58
C GLU A 78 18.59 7.94 -19.12
N LYS A 79 19.61 7.23 -18.62
CA LYS A 79 20.19 7.48 -17.30
C LYS A 79 20.71 8.90 -17.17
N ASN A 80 21.43 9.40 -18.18
CA ASN A 80 21.93 10.77 -18.17
C ASN A 80 20.79 11.81 -18.11
N LYS A 81 19.68 11.56 -18.82
CA LYS A 81 18.50 12.44 -18.78
C LYS A 81 17.79 12.42 -17.42
N GLN A 82 17.68 11.25 -16.80
CA GLN A 82 16.92 11.06 -15.56
C GLN A 82 17.79 11.13 -14.29
N LYS A 83 19.09 11.38 -14.42
CA LYS A 83 20.05 11.40 -13.30
C LYS A 83 19.64 12.37 -12.19
N HIS A 84 19.16 13.55 -12.56
CA HIS A 84 18.73 14.56 -11.57
C HIS A 84 17.56 14.06 -10.70
N LEU A 85 16.56 13.39 -11.28
CA LEU A 85 15.43 12.80 -10.55
C LEU A 85 15.91 11.66 -9.64
N TYR A 86 16.84 10.85 -10.13
CA TYR A 86 17.46 9.79 -9.35
C TYR A 86 18.21 10.35 -8.14
N ASP A 87 19.01 11.39 -8.35
CA ASP A 87 19.75 12.07 -7.28
C ASP A 87 18.79 12.70 -6.26
N ASP A 88 17.70 13.34 -6.71
CA ASP A 88 16.66 13.89 -5.82
C ASP A 88 15.93 12.82 -5.01
N HIS A 89 15.62 11.67 -5.62
CA HIS A 89 15.04 10.53 -4.93
C HIS A 89 15.95 10.06 -3.78
N HIS A 90 17.25 9.93 -4.03
CA HIS A 90 18.23 9.54 -3.01
C HIS A 90 18.46 10.63 -1.95
N ARG A 91 18.49 11.91 -2.33
CA ARG A 91 18.52 13.04 -1.39
C ARG A 91 17.33 13.00 -0.44
N ASN A 92 16.12 12.80 -0.97
CA ASN A 92 14.91 12.72 -0.17
C ASN A 92 14.92 11.50 0.76
N LYS A 93 15.39 10.36 0.28
CA LYS A 93 15.57 9.15 1.10
C LYS A 93 16.53 9.40 2.27
N ALA A 94 17.67 10.04 2.01
CA ALA A 94 18.64 10.41 3.04
C ALA A 94 18.02 11.36 4.08
N ARG A 95 17.26 12.37 3.64
CA ARG A 95 16.56 13.32 4.52
C ARG A 95 15.53 12.65 5.42
N VAL A 96 14.73 11.72 4.89
CA VAL A 96 13.76 10.96 5.69
C VAL A 96 14.47 10.09 6.72
N GLN A 97 15.61 9.49 6.36
CA GLN A 97 16.43 8.72 7.29
C GLN A 97 17.05 9.60 8.38
N GLU A 98 17.54 10.78 8.04
CA GLU A 98 18.08 11.76 8.99
C GLU A 98 17.00 12.23 9.97
N LYS A 99 15.82 12.63 9.47
CA LYS A 99 14.67 12.99 10.32
C LYS A 99 14.29 11.84 11.25
N LYS A 100 14.23 10.61 10.74
CA LYS A 100 13.97 9.40 11.55
C LYS A 100 15.02 9.17 12.64
N ILE A 101 16.30 9.39 12.35
CA ILE A 101 17.39 9.27 13.33
C ILE A 101 17.24 10.33 14.42
N LYS A 102 17.00 11.59 14.02
CA LYS A 102 16.79 12.69 14.95
C LYS A 102 15.59 12.44 15.87
N ASP A 103 14.45 12.02 15.32
CA ASP A 103 13.26 11.67 16.11
C ASP A 103 13.53 10.51 17.08
N LYS A 104 14.31 9.50 16.65
CA LYS A 104 14.75 8.40 17.51
C LYS A 104 15.65 8.86 18.67
N GLU A 105 16.56 9.81 18.44
CA GLU A 105 17.42 10.35 19.49
C GLU A 105 16.64 11.25 20.47
N GLU A 106 15.74 12.07 19.94
CA GLU A 106 14.87 12.91 20.78
C GLU A 106 13.93 12.07 21.63
N SER A 107 13.36 10.98 21.11
CA SER A 107 12.49 10.08 21.89
C SER A 107 13.24 9.28 22.97
N ARG A 108 14.56 9.09 22.84
CA ARG A 108 15.40 8.48 23.89
C ARG A 108 15.68 9.41 25.05
N THR A 109 15.87 10.69 24.74
CA THR A 109 16.29 11.71 25.72
C THR A 109 15.11 12.42 26.37
N ASN A 110 14.01 12.60 25.62
CA ASN A 110 12.82 13.30 26.08
C ASN A 110 11.66 12.34 26.34
N LYS A 111 11.35 12.09 27.63
CA LYS A 111 10.20 11.25 28.05
C LYS A 111 8.83 11.74 27.59
N LYS A 112 8.72 12.95 27.04
CA LYS A 112 7.47 13.51 26.46
C LYS A 112 7.32 13.25 24.95
N LYS A 113 8.31 12.66 24.28
CA LYS A 113 8.27 12.37 22.84
C LYS A 113 8.43 10.86 22.60
N LEU A 114 7.49 10.27 21.87
CA LEU A 114 7.51 8.87 21.48
C LEU A 114 7.64 8.77 19.95
N SER A 115 8.55 7.94 19.46
CA SER A 115 8.76 7.72 18.02
C SER A 115 8.52 6.26 17.69
N VAL A 116 7.42 5.97 17.01
CA VAL A 116 6.99 4.60 16.67
C VAL A 116 7.00 4.43 15.15
N CYS A 117 7.54 3.30 14.69
CA CYS A 117 7.25 2.78 13.35
C CYS A 117 6.17 1.72 13.47
N PHE A 118 5.13 1.76 12.65
CA PHE A 118 4.12 0.72 12.62
C PHE A 118 3.90 0.25 11.19
N ASP A 119 3.56 -1.04 11.06
CA ASP A 119 3.26 -1.67 9.80
C ASP A 119 2.20 -2.75 10.01
N LEU A 120 1.20 -2.79 9.13
CA LEU A 120 0.22 -3.87 9.11
C LEU A 120 0.74 -4.94 8.16
N GLN A 121 1.04 -6.12 8.70
CA GLN A 121 1.52 -7.24 7.90
C GLN A 121 0.45 -7.72 6.90
N GLU A 122 0.91 -8.48 5.90
CA GLU A 122 0.03 -9.20 4.99
C GLU A 122 -1.02 -10.03 5.77
N VAL A 123 -2.25 -10.06 5.23
CA VAL A 123 -3.37 -10.77 5.86
C VAL A 123 -3.10 -12.27 5.83
N PHE A 124 -3.05 -12.89 7.01
CA PHE A 124 -2.87 -14.33 7.14
C PHE A 124 -4.22 -15.06 7.09
N MET A 125 -4.25 -16.23 6.45
CA MET A 125 -5.41 -17.11 6.47
C MET A 125 -5.26 -18.19 7.54
N THR A 126 -6.17 -18.23 8.51
CA THR A 126 -6.14 -19.15 9.65
C THR A 126 -7.40 -20.04 9.67
N PRO A 127 -7.30 -21.36 9.90
CA PRO A 127 -6.08 -22.14 10.16
C PRO A 127 -5.25 -22.37 8.89
N HIS A 128 -3.93 -22.32 9.05
CA HIS A 128 -2.98 -22.67 8.00
C HIS A 128 -2.64 -24.17 8.08
N SER A 129 -2.97 -24.94 7.06
CA SER A 129 -2.50 -26.33 6.92
C SER A 129 -2.62 -26.81 5.48
N ASN A 130 -1.76 -27.78 5.13
CA ASN A 130 -1.70 -28.40 3.81
C ASN A 130 -2.73 -29.52 3.61
N ALA A 131 -3.64 -29.72 4.58
CA ALA A 131 -4.71 -30.71 4.47
C ALA A 131 -5.79 -30.26 3.48
N SER A 132 -6.13 -31.13 2.52
CA SER A 132 -7.17 -30.87 1.51
C SER A 132 -8.53 -30.54 2.11
N VAL A 133 -8.83 -31.05 3.31
CA VAL A 133 -10.07 -30.77 4.05
C VAL A 133 -10.27 -29.28 4.35
N LEU A 134 -9.19 -28.50 4.49
CA LEU A 134 -9.27 -27.06 4.74
C LEU A 134 -9.59 -26.23 3.49
N TYR A 135 -9.56 -26.84 2.29
CA TYR A 135 -10.01 -26.18 1.07
C TYR A 135 -11.53 -25.93 1.09
N TYR A 136 -12.28 -26.85 1.70
CA TYR A 136 -13.74 -26.78 1.79
C TYR A 136 -14.24 -26.04 3.05
N LYS A 137 -13.33 -25.52 3.89
CA LYS A 137 -13.68 -24.79 5.10
C LYS A 137 -13.36 -23.30 4.96
N ARG A 138 -14.24 -22.46 5.50
CA ARG A 138 -14.01 -21.01 5.58
C ARG A 138 -12.79 -20.73 6.45
N LYS A 139 -11.79 -20.06 5.88
CA LYS A 139 -10.61 -19.56 6.60
C LYS A 139 -10.90 -18.16 7.13
N LEU A 140 -10.40 -17.86 8.31
CA LEU A 140 -10.48 -16.55 8.94
C LEU A 140 -9.30 -15.69 8.50
N ASN A 141 -9.58 -14.43 8.17
CA ASN A 141 -8.54 -13.43 8.03
C ASN A 141 -7.96 -13.09 9.40
N THR A 142 -6.64 -13.20 9.53
CA THR A 142 -5.87 -12.85 10.72
C THR A 142 -4.92 -11.72 10.39
N PHE A 143 -5.00 -10.66 11.17
CA PHE A 143 -4.25 -9.44 11.01
C PHE A 143 -3.17 -9.36 12.08
N ASN A 144 -2.02 -8.80 11.73
CA ASN A 144 -0.96 -8.47 12.69
C ASN A 144 -0.48 -7.03 12.47
N LEU A 145 -0.77 -6.15 13.43
CA LEU A 145 -0.23 -4.79 13.47
C LEU A 145 1.01 -4.78 14.36
N SER A 146 2.16 -4.53 13.75
CA SER A 146 3.42 -4.45 14.47
C SER A 146 3.72 -2.98 14.77
N LEU A 147 3.87 -2.64 16.04
CA LEU A 147 4.38 -1.33 16.49
C LEU A 147 5.79 -1.52 17.02
N TYR A 148 6.72 -0.73 16.53
CA TYR A 148 8.12 -0.75 16.93
C TYR A 148 8.49 0.63 17.48
N ASP A 149 8.74 0.70 18.79
CA ASP A 149 9.25 1.91 19.42
C ASP A 149 10.74 2.07 19.07
N LEU A 150 11.05 3.13 18.33
CA LEU A 150 12.42 3.44 17.91
C LEU A 150 13.31 3.84 19.08
N GLY A 151 12.74 4.44 20.13
CA GLY A 151 13.46 4.92 21.30
C GLY A 151 13.93 3.76 22.18
N SER A 152 12.98 2.97 22.68
CA SER A 152 13.24 1.82 23.56
C SER A 152 13.75 0.57 22.82
N GLY A 153 13.46 0.44 21.51
CA GLY A 153 13.75 -0.75 20.73
C GLY A 153 12.79 -1.92 20.99
N GLN A 154 11.68 -1.68 21.70
CA GLN A 154 10.66 -2.71 21.92
C GLN A 154 9.69 -2.79 20.74
N ALA A 155 9.27 -4.02 20.44
CA ALA A 155 8.25 -4.30 19.43
C ALA A 155 7.02 -4.91 20.10
N VAL A 156 5.83 -4.47 19.69
CA VAL A 156 4.55 -5.01 20.10
C VAL A 156 3.81 -5.47 18.86
N CYS A 157 3.56 -6.78 18.76
CA CYS A 157 2.75 -7.37 17.70
C CYS A 157 1.32 -7.56 18.21
N ASN A 158 0.37 -6.85 17.61
CA ASN A 158 -1.04 -6.93 17.95
C ASN A 158 -1.71 -7.82 16.93
N VAL A 159 -2.04 -9.05 17.34
CA VAL A 159 -2.65 -10.06 16.47
C VAL A 159 -4.13 -10.19 16.80
N TRP A 160 -4.98 -10.11 15.79
CA TRP A 160 -6.41 -10.38 15.92
C TRP A 160 -6.95 -11.04 14.65
N HIS A 161 -7.98 -11.85 14.77
CA HIS A 161 -8.73 -12.32 13.60
C HIS A 161 -9.93 -11.43 13.32
N GLU A 162 -10.50 -11.52 12.12
CA GLU A 162 -11.65 -10.72 11.68
C GLU A 162 -12.77 -10.66 12.74
N GLY A 163 -13.17 -11.80 13.34
CA GLY A 163 -14.18 -11.81 14.42
C GLY A 163 -13.77 -11.22 15.79
N HIS A 164 -12.53 -10.78 15.98
CA HIS A 164 -12.00 -10.22 17.24
C HIS A 164 -11.56 -8.76 17.12
N SER A 165 -11.78 -8.13 15.95
CA SER A 165 -11.47 -6.71 15.77
C SER A 165 -12.23 -5.80 16.74
N LYS A 166 -13.25 -6.34 17.45
CA LYS A 166 -14.24 -5.62 18.25
C LYS A 166 -14.83 -4.43 17.47
N ASN A 167 -14.79 -4.50 16.14
CA ASN A 167 -15.56 -3.60 15.33
C ASN A 167 -17.02 -3.79 15.76
N GLU A 168 -17.64 -2.71 16.18
CA GLU A 168 -19.03 -2.76 16.65
C GLU A 168 -19.94 -3.36 15.56
N ASN A 169 -19.55 -3.17 14.30
CA ASN A 169 -20.21 -3.77 13.14
C ASN A 169 -20.13 -5.30 13.14
N ASP A 170 -19.06 -5.94 13.63
CA ASP A 170 -18.95 -7.40 13.65
C ASP A 170 -20.00 -8.02 14.59
N SER A 171 -20.25 -7.37 15.73
CA SER A 171 -21.32 -7.78 16.66
C SER A 171 -22.70 -7.62 16.02
N VAL A 172 -22.89 -6.55 15.23
CA VAL A 172 -24.11 -6.31 14.45
C VAL A 172 -24.30 -7.40 13.39
N HIS A 173 -23.28 -7.66 12.57
CA HIS A 173 -23.31 -8.67 11.52
C HIS A 173 -23.53 -10.09 12.07
N ALA A 174 -22.82 -10.47 13.13
CA ALA A 174 -22.99 -11.78 13.76
C ALA A 174 -24.40 -11.97 14.35
N THR A 175 -25.01 -10.90 14.85
CA THR A 175 -26.39 -10.95 15.37
C THR A 175 -27.40 -11.10 14.25
N ILE A 176 -27.23 -10.35 13.14
CA ILE A 176 -28.06 -10.47 11.94
C ILE A 176 -27.94 -11.89 11.34
N GLU A 177 -26.71 -12.39 11.18
CA GLU A 177 -26.46 -13.73 10.62
C GLU A 177 -27.06 -14.86 11.46
N ARG A 178 -27.03 -14.72 12.80
CA ARG A 178 -27.64 -15.70 13.70
C ARG A 178 -29.16 -15.79 13.48
N VAL A 179 -29.82 -14.66 13.27
CA VAL A 179 -31.27 -14.60 13.10
C VAL A 179 -31.67 -15.03 11.69
N SER A 180 -30.88 -14.66 10.66
CA SER A 180 -31.19 -15.02 9.28
C SER A 180 -31.09 -16.51 8.98
N LYS A 181 -30.25 -17.28 9.69
CA LYS A 181 -30.10 -18.74 9.53
C LYS A 181 -31.37 -19.55 9.74
N HIS A 182 -32.37 -18.98 10.40
CA HIS A 182 -33.62 -19.66 10.75
C HIS A 182 -34.84 -19.10 9.99
N LEU A 183 -34.61 -18.24 8.99
CA LEU A 183 -35.65 -17.54 8.26
C LEU A 183 -35.43 -17.68 6.76
N ASP A 184 -36.49 -17.93 6.03
CA ASP A 184 -36.45 -17.89 4.57
C ASP A 184 -36.56 -16.43 4.09
N ILE A 185 -35.47 -15.92 3.52
CA ILE A 185 -35.36 -14.52 3.09
C ILE A 185 -35.34 -14.45 1.57
N TYR A 186 -36.41 -13.93 0.99
CA TYR A 186 -36.62 -13.91 -0.47
C TYR A 186 -36.47 -12.52 -1.11
N THR A 187 -36.57 -11.45 -0.32
CA THR A 187 -36.59 -10.07 -0.83
C THR A 187 -35.79 -9.12 0.05
N THR A 188 -35.42 -7.95 -0.48
CA THR A 188 -34.69 -6.91 0.26
C THR A 188 -35.48 -6.37 1.46
N PRO A 189 -36.80 -6.13 1.39
CA PRO A 189 -37.59 -5.74 2.57
C PRO A 189 -37.62 -6.83 3.66
N HIS A 190 -37.55 -8.12 3.30
CA HIS A 190 -37.42 -9.18 4.31
C HIS A 190 -36.10 -9.03 5.08
N TRP A 191 -35.00 -8.67 4.41
CA TRP A 191 -33.74 -8.35 5.09
C TRP A 191 -33.88 -7.16 6.04
N ALA A 192 -34.60 -6.11 5.66
CA ALA A 192 -34.81 -4.95 6.54
C ALA A 192 -35.57 -5.32 7.83
N GLY A 193 -36.60 -6.17 7.70
CA GLY A 193 -37.32 -6.73 8.86
C GLY A 193 -36.42 -7.60 9.74
N VAL A 194 -35.61 -8.47 9.15
CA VAL A 194 -34.66 -9.34 9.88
C VAL A 194 -33.63 -8.50 10.62
N ILE A 195 -33.04 -7.49 9.96
CA ILE A 195 -32.01 -6.65 10.56
C ILE A 195 -32.59 -5.80 11.69
N SER A 196 -33.75 -5.17 11.51
CA SER A 196 -34.37 -4.35 12.56
C SER A 196 -34.72 -5.16 13.81
N ALA A 197 -35.16 -6.41 13.63
CA ALA A 197 -35.49 -7.34 14.70
C ALA A 197 -34.31 -8.16 15.25
N ALA A 198 -33.11 -8.07 14.62
CA ALA A 198 -31.98 -8.93 14.96
C ALA A 198 -31.52 -8.77 16.41
N LYS A 199 -31.52 -7.52 16.92
CA LYS A 199 -31.13 -7.21 18.29
C LYS A 199 -32.36 -7.21 19.21
N ARG A 200 -32.44 -8.19 20.12
CA ARG A 200 -33.56 -8.37 21.06
C ARG A 200 -33.58 -7.39 22.24
N THR A 201 -32.46 -6.71 22.52
CA THR A 201 -32.30 -5.79 23.66
C THR A 201 -32.43 -4.33 23.22
N LYS A 202 -32.77 -3.42 24.15
CA LYS A 202 -33.02 -2.00 23.86
C LYS A 202 -31.86 -1.32 23.11
N SER A 203 -32.24 -0.31 22.32
CA SER A 203 -31.51 0.25 21.16
C SER A 203 -31.43 -0.72 19.98
N HIS A 204 -32.58 -0.99 19.37
CA HIS A 204 -32.71 -1.76 18.12
C HIS A 204 -31.91 -1.10 16.99
N TYR A 205 -31.56 -1.88 15.97
CA TYR A 205 -30.90 -1.35 14.78
C TYR A 205 -31.87 -0.46 14.00
N ILE A 206 -31.44 0.75 13.67
CA ILE A 206 -32.18 1.65 12.79
C ILE A 206 -31.87 1.22 11.36
N VAL A 207 -32.83 0.55 10.74
CA VAL A 207 -32.74 0.18 9.33
C VAL A 207 -33.40 1.28 8.51
N LYS A 208 -32.63 1.88 7.60
CA LYS A 208 -33.16 2.79 6.58
C LYS A 208 -33.18 2.05 5.26
N GLU A 209 -34.36 1.66 4.83
CA GLU A 209 -34.56 1.16 3.48
C GLU A 209 -34.39 2.33 2.53
N LEU A 210 -33.36 2.26 1.68
CA LEU A 210 -33.08 3.28 0.68
C LEU A 210 -33.93 2.98 -0.55
N ASP A 211 -34.62 4.00 -1.04
CA ASP A 211 -35.33 3.96 -2.31
C ASP A 211 -34.55 4.72 -3.40
N GLU A 212 -35.11 4.79 -4.61
CA GLU A 212 -34.48 5.51 -5.72
C GLU A 212 -34.16 6.98 -5.37
N HIS A 213 -35.00 7.63 -4.56
CA HIS A 213 -34.83 9.02 -4.12
C HIS A 213 -33.64 9.25 -3.18
N CYS A 214 -33.05 8.18 -2.64
CA CYS A 214 -31.86 8.25 -1.79
C CYS A 214 -30.54 8.27 -2.58
N PHE A 215 -30.59 8.02 -3.89
CA PHE A 215 -29.43 8.04 -4.77
C PHE A 215 -29.42 9.34 -5.54
N PHE A 216 -28.28 10.02 -5.59
CA PHE A 216 -28.15 11.34 -6.23
C PHE A 216 -27.24 11.29 -7.46
N ASP A 217 -27.59 12.02 -8.51
CA ASP A 217 -26.77 12.15 -9.71
C ASP A 217 -25.71 13.25 -9.51
N PHE A 218 -24.44 12.83 -9.46
CA PHE A 218 -23.30 13.73 -9.35
C PHE A 218 -22.79 14.24 -10.70
N LYS A 219 -23.41 13.88 -11.84
CA LYS A 219 -22.99 14.36 -13.16
C LYS A 219 -22.98 15.88 -13.26
N GLN A 220 -23.94 16.55 -12.62
CA GLN A 220 -23.96 18.02 -12.60
C GLN A 220 -22.72 18.55 -11.86
N VAL A 221 -22.39 18.02 -10.68
CA VAL A 221 -21.20 18.41 -9.91
C VAL A 221 -19.92 18.11 -10.69
N ALA A 222 -19.78 16.90 -11.23
CA ALA A 222 -18.65 16.51 -12.09
C ALA A 222 -18.57 17.38 -13.36
N GLY A 223 -19.72 17.85 -13.85
CA GLY A 223 -19.84 18.83 -14.92
C GLY A 223 -19.17 20.17 -14.60
N HIS A 224 -19.16 20.59 -13.34
CA HIS A 224 -18.54 21.85 -12.91
C HIS A 224 -17.05 21.69 -12.55
N LEU A 225 -16.62 20.48 -12.18
CA LEU A 225 -15.20 20.16 -11.95
C LEU A 225 -14.52 19.92 -13.31
N LYS A 226 -13.86 20.96 -13.84
CA LYS A 226 -13.30 20.94 -15.20
C LYS A 226 -11.79 20.99 -15.25
N ASN A 227 -11.12 21.29 -14.15
CA ASN A 227 -9.67 21.44 -14.14
C ASN A 227 -9.03 20.45 -13.17
N PHE A 228 -8.38 19.44 -13.76
CA PHE A 228 -7.54 18.48 -13.07
C PHE A 228 -6.09 18.55 -13.57
N ASP A 229 -5.79 19.45 -14.52
CA ASP A 229 -4.53 19.43 -15.25
C ASP A 229 -3.58 20.55 -14.84
N LEU A 230 -4.11 21.71 -14.42
CA LEU A 230 -3.31 22.91 -14.16
C LEU A 230 -3.60 23.47 -12.77
N ASP A 231 -2.55 23.81 -12.03
CA ASP A 231 -2.70 24.56 -10.78
C ASP A 231 -3.00 26.06 -11.03
N VAL A 232 -3.22 26.82 -9.96
CA VAL A 232 -3.51 28.27 -10.04
C VAL A 232 -2.39 29.07 -10.72
N ASP A 233 -1.15 28.59 -10.63
CA ASP A 233 0.04 29.19 -11.24
C ASP A 233 0.27 28.70 -12.68
N ARG A 234 -0.70 27.95 -13.23
CA ARG A 234 -0.69 27.32 -14.57
C ARG A 234 0.41 26.28 -14.75
N GLN A 235 0.88 25.67 -13.67
CA GLN A 235 1.78 24.53 -13.72
C GLN A 235 0.99 23.24 -13.86
N LYS A 236 1.52 22.28 -14.62
CA LYS A 236 0.88 20.98 -14.82
C LYS A 236 0.87 20.18 -13.52
N VAL A 237 -0.31 19.68 -13.14
CA VAL A 237 -0.48 18.83 -11.97
C VAL A 237 0.10 17.45 -12.24
N GLN A 238 1.04 17.03 -11.40
CA GLN A 238 1.70 15.74 -11.50
C GLN A 238 1.09 14.75 -10.50
N TRP A 239 -0.09 14.22 -10.82
CA TRP A 239 -0.88 13.38 -9.92
C TRP A 239 -0.11 12.25 -9.24
N LEU A 240 0.78 11.57 -9.97
CA LEU A 240 1.59 10.47 -9.45
C LEU A 240 2.67 10.89 -8.44
N ASN A 241 3.03 12.17 -8.43
CA ASN A 241 4.11 12.71 -7.59
C ASN A 241 3.57 13.39 -6.32
N ILE A 242 2.25 13.40 -6.14
CA ILE A 242 1.60 14.01 -4.98
C ILE A 242 1.91 13.21 -3.72
N LYS A 243 2.47 13.88 -2.71
CA LYS A 243 2.77 13.29 -1.40
C LYS A 243 1.70 13.58 -0.35
N SER A 244 0.93 14.65 -0.53
CA SER A 244 -0.16 15.04 0.37
C SER A 244 -1.22 15.88 -0.36
N MET A 245 -2.50 15.68 0.02
CA MET A 245 -3.65 16.44 -0.45
C MET A 245 -4.47 16.94 0.74
N LYS A 246 -4.90 18.21 0.69
CA LYS A 246 -5.77 18.82 1.69
C LYS A 246 -6.92 19.56 1.03
N ILE A 247 -8.14 19.27 1.49
CA ILE A 247 -9.39 19.93 1.08
C ILE A 247 -10.05 20.48 2.34
N THR A 248 -10.61 21.69 2.26
CA THR A 248 -11.21 22.40 3.39
C THR A 248 -12.65 22.78 3.07
N LYS A 249 -13.52 22.77 4.09
CA LYS A 249 -14.95 23.07 3.90
C LYS A 249 -15.17 24.50 3.40
N GLU A 250 -14.29 25.41 3.79
CA GLU A 250 -14.33 26.82 3.44
C GLU A 250 -14.04 27.06 1.95
N SER A 251 -13.38 26.10 1.28
CA SER A 251 -12.99 26.19 -0.13
C SER A 251 -13.08 24.81 -0.79
N PRO A 252 -14.30 24.27 -0.99
CA PRO A 252 -14.50 22.89 -1.43
C PRO A 252 -14.00 22.63 -2.86
N ASN A 253 -13.81 23.68 -3.65
CA ASN A 253 -13.29 23.63 -5.02
C ASN A 253 -11.75 23.75 -5.10
N ILE A 254 -11.07 24.00 -3.99
CA ILE A 254 -9.61 24.15 -3.95
C ILE A 254 -8.98 22.94 -3.27
N VAL A 255 -8.17 22.22 -4.03
CA VAL A 255 -7.34 21.12 -3.54
C VAL A 255 -5.92 21.66 -3.32
N HIS A 256 -5.42 21.56 -2.10
CA HIS A 256 -4.04 21.90 -1.77
C HIS A 256 -3.16 20.65 -1.93
N ILE A 257 -2.20 20.72 -2.84
CA ILE A 257 -1.35 19.61 -3.27
C ILE A 257 0.10 19.89 -2.84
N LEU A 258 0.80 18.88 -2.33
CA LEU A 258 2.20 18.97 -1.92
C LEU A 258 3.05 17.90 -2.63
N TYR A 259 4.08 18.32 -3.37
CA TYR A 259 5.04 17.44 -4.04
C TYR A 259 6.32 17.20 -3.24
N ASP A 260 6.75 18.20 -2.46
CA ASP A 260 7.87 18.10 -1.52
C ASP A 260 7.46 18.63 -0.15
N TYR A 261 7.87 17.93 0.90
CA TYR A 261 7.58 18.27 2.28
C TYR A 261 8.17 19.61 2.75
N ASP A 262 9.17 20.15 2.05
CA ASP A 262 9.75 21.48 2.37
C ASP A 262 9.24 22.60 1.45
N ALA A 263 8.37 22.26 0.48
CA ALA A 263 7.84 23.21 -0.48
C ALA A 263 6.51 23.81 -0.01
N ARG A 264 6.06 24.86 -0.72
CA ARG A 264 4.74 25.43 -0.55
C ARG A 264 3.68 24.51 -1.16
N TYR A 265 2.47 24.51 -0.59
CA TYR A 265 1.32 23.88 -1.24
C TYR A 265 1.04 24.54 -2.59
N HIS A 266 0.89 23.72 -3.61
CA HIS A 266 0.28 24.08 -4.87
C HIS A 266 -1.24 24.09 -4.67
N GLN A 267 -1.94 25.04 -5.28
CA GLN A 267 -3.39 25.13 -5.21
C GLN A 267 -3.98 24.74 -6.55
N LEU A 268 -4.81 23.70 -6.56
CA LEU A 268 -5.57 23.27 -7.72
C LEU A 268 -7.02 23.69 -7.52
N ASN A 269 -7.51 24.60 -8.37
CA ASN A 269 -8.92 24.96 -8.38
C ASN A 269 -9.66 24.08 -9.41
N LEU A 270 -10.46 23.15 -8.89
CA LEU A 270 -11.20 22.16 -9.70
C LEU A 270 -12.28 22.80 -10.57
N ALA A 271 -12.85 23.92 -10.13
CA ALA A 271 -13.94 24.62 -10.82
C ALA A 271 -13.47 25.64 -11.87
N GLN A 272 -12.16 25.88 -11.98
CA GLN A 272 -11.61 26.86 -12.90
C GLN A 272 -11.67 26.35 -14.35
N ARG A 273 -12.28 27.09 -15.28
CA ARG A 273 -12.21 26.74 -16.71
C ARG A 273 -10.88 27.18 -17.31
N ILE A 274 -10.24 26.29 -18.06
CA ILE A 274 -8.91 26.50 -18.69
C ILE A 274 -8.95 27.56 -19.82
N ARG A 275 -10.13 27.88 -20.39
CA ARG A 275 -10.30 28.93 -21.42
C ARG A 275 -11.60 29.74 -21.21
N LYS A 276 -11.43 31.05 -20.94
CA LYS A 276 -12.41 32.17 -20.83
C LYS A 276 -13.52 32.11 -19.76
N VAL A 277 -13.67 33.28 -19.11
CA VAL A 277 -14.70 33.79 -18.18
C VAL A 277 -14.96 32.97 -16.91
N GLN A 278 -14.64 33.61 -15.79
CA GLN A 278 -14.82 33.14 -14.43
C GLN A 278 -16.29 33.30 -14.03
N HIS A 279 -17.04 32.21 -14.01
CA HIS A 279 -18.23 32.10 -13.16
C HIS A 279 -17.81 31.30 -11.93
N SER A 280 -17.83 31.94 -10.76
CA SER A 280 -17.71 31.23 -9.49
C SER A 280 -18.94 30.34 -9.35
N VAL A 281 -18.75 29.03 -9.42
CA VAL A 281 -19.80 28.07 -9.11
C VAL A 281 -19.81 27.91 -7.60
N ASP A 282 -20.90 28.31 -6.94
CA ASP A 282 -21.10 27.98 -5.54
C ASP A 282 -21.65 26.56 -5.45
N PHE A 283 -20.81 25.63 -4.97
CA PHE A 283 -21.21 24.23 -4.77
C PHE A 283 -22.28 24.08 -3.69
N HIS A 284 -22.52 25.11 -2.85
CA HIS A 284 -23.60 25.08 -1.85
C HIS A 284 -24.99 25.31 -2.48
N GLU A 285 -25.06 25.88 -3.68
CA GLU A 285 -26.33 26.15 -4.37
C GLU A 285 -26.74 25.03 -5.34
N ILE A 286 -25.84 24.08 -5.62
CA ILE A 286 -26.12 22.94 -6.49
C ILE A 286 -27.05 21.97 -5.75
N LYS A 287 -28.31 21.91 -6.18
CA LYS A 287 -29.23 20.84 -5.79
C LYS A 287 -28.92 19.61 -6.61
N LEU A 288 -28.58 18.51 -5.95
CA LEU A 288 -28.41 17.23 -6.61
C LEU A 288 -29.77 16.66 -7.01
N ASP A 289 -29.92 16.34 -8.29
CA ASP A 289 -31.05 15.57 -8.76
C ASP A 289 -30.95 14.13 -8.25
N VAL A 290 -32.10 13.48 -8.07
CA VAL A 290 -32.16 12.04 -7.81
C VAL A 290 -31.61 11.29 -9.03
N LEU A 291 -30.79 10.27 -8.79
CA LEU A 291 -30.26 9.37 -9.81
C LEU A 291 -31.40 8.54 -10.39
N ASN A 292 -32.05 9.09 -11.41
CA ASN A 292 -33.18 8.48 -12.07
C ASN A 292 -32.70 7.46 -13.13
N PHE A 293 -33.05 6.18 -12.95
CA PHE A 293 -32.74 5.12 -13.90
C PHE A 293 -33.76 5.02 -15.05
N GLY A 294 -34.54 6.07 -15.30
CA GLY A 294 -35.78 6.07 -16.10
C GLY A 294 -35.74 5.38 -17.49
N LYS A 295 -34.56 5.27 -18.12
CA LYS A 295 -34.29 4.23 -19.11
C LYS A 295 -33.03 3.49 -18.66
N GLY A 296 -33.18 2.21 -18.31
CA GLY A 296 -32.02 1.34 -18.15
C GLY A 296 -31.09 1.48 -19.36
N PRO A 297 -29.76 1.43 -19.19
CA PRO A 297 -28.85 1.49 -20.33
C PRO A 297 -29.33 0.46 -21.35
N GLY A 298 -29.66 0.91 -22.57
CA GLY A 298 -30.12 0.02 -23.62
C GLY A 298 -29.14 -1.15 -23.72
N ILE A 299 -29.67 -2.37 -23.79
CA ILE A 299 -28.83 -3.56 -23.96
C ILE A 299 -28.05 -3.32 -25.27
N ASP A 300 -26.72 -3.38 -25.17
CA ASP A 300 -25.87 -3.31 -26.37
C ASP A 300 -26.26 -4.46 -27.30
N LYS A 301 -26.18 -4.24 -28.61
CA LYS A 301 -26.57 -5.24 -29.61
C LYS A 301 -25.84 -6.56 -29.39
N ASP A 302 -24.55 -6.49 -29.06
CA ASP A 302 -23.73 -7.67 -28.75
C ASP A 302 -24.29 -8.47 -27.56
N LYS A 303 -24.82 -7.75 -26.56
CA LYS A 303 -25.39 -8.33 -25.33
C LYS A 303 -26.84 -8.79 -25.50
N TYR A 304 -27.53 -8.29 -26.52
CA TYR A 304 -28.86 -8.72 -26.94
C TYR A 304 -28.78 -9.99 -27.77
N ASP A 305 -27.76 -10.11 -28.63
CA ASP A 305 -27.53 -11.27 -29.50
C ASP A 305 -27.06 -12.51 -28.69
N ASP A 306 -26.59 -12.33 -27.44
CA ASP A 306 -26.19 -13.38 -26.49
C ASP A 306 -27.34 -13.90 -25.59
N LEU A 307 -28.55 -13.33 -25.65
CA LEU A 307 -29.74 -13.71 -24.87
C LEU A 307 -30.71 -14.61 -25.66
#